data_AF-A0A0P0P483-F1
#
_entry.id   AF-A0A0P0P483-F1
#
_cell.length_a   1.000
_cell.length_b   1.000
_cell.length_c   1.000
_cell.angle_alpha   90.00
_cell.angle_beta   90.00
_cell.angle_gamma   90.00
#
_symmetry.space_group_name_H-M   'P 1'
#
loop_
_entity.id
_entity.type
_entity.pdbx_description
1 polymer ?
#
loop_
_entity_poly.entity_id
_entity_poly.type
_entity_poly.pdbx_seq_one_letter_code
_entity_poly.pdbx_strand_id
1 'polypeptide(L)' 'MRKLAILTATVASTVLAGCQPAPRSVSYFDANPSERSTVLSNCQTGSHRGTECKNAQASTEKASKLKTMNDYRRGF' A
#
# COMPACT_ATOMS: atom_id res chain seq x y z
N MET A 1 -10.64 57.87 1.23
CA MET A 1 -10.91 56.79 0.24
C MET A 1 -9.55 56.18 -0.12
N ARG A 2 -9.24 54.89 -0.08
CA ARG A 2 -9.82 53.63 0.41
C ARG A 2 -8.61 52.88 0.99
N LYS A 3 -8.61 52.54 2.29
CA LYS A 3 -7.61 51.61 2.84
C LYS A 3 -7.91 50.25 2.22
N LEU A 4 -7.08 49.78 1.28
CA LEU A 4 -7.17 48.41 0.77
C LEU A 4 -6.71 47.47 1.88
N ALA A 5 -7.65 47.11 2.76
CA ALA A 5 -7.53 45.94 3.60
C ALA A 5 -7.74 44.72 2.69
N ILE A 6 -6.66 44.24 2.07
CA ILE A 6 -6.68 42.96 1.37
C ILE A 6 -6.74 41.90 2.47
N LEU A 7 -7.96 41.42 2.74
CA LEU A 7 -8.23 40.31 3.62
C LEU A 7 -7.41 39.10 3.15
N THR A 8 -6.50 38.70 4.02
CA THR A 8 -5.86 37.40 4.10
C THR A 8 -6.88 36.28 3.88
N ALA A 9 -6.77 35.59 2.74
CA ALA A 9 -7.34 34.26 2.55
C ALA A 9 -6.18 33.30 2.26
N THR A 10 -5.30 33.12 3.25
CA THR A 10 -4.37 32.00 3.29
C THR A 10 -5.21 30.74 3.44
N VAL A 11 -5.53 30.10 2.30
CA VAL A 11 -6.11 28.76 2.26
C VAL A 11 -5.03 27.80 2.79
N ALA A 12 -5.02 27.65 4.11
CA ALA A 12 -4.26 26.62 4.79
C ALA A 12 -4.87 25.27 4.40
N SER A 13 -4.38 24.70 3.31
CA SER A 13 -4.61 23.30 2.97
C SER A 13 -3.90 22.48 4.05
N THR A 14 -4.63 22.19 5.12
CA THR A 14 -4.20 21.23 6.14
C THR A 14 -4.10 19.88 5.48
N VAL A 15 -2.91 19.53 5.02
CA VAL A 15 -2.57 18.17 4.60
C VAL A 15 -2.68 17.33 5.87
N LEU A 16 -3.82 16.68 6.08
CA LEU A 16 -3.97 15.62 7.06
C LEU A 16 -3.04 14.48 6.60
N ALA A 17 -1.77 14.59 6.97
CA ALA A 17 -0.86 13.47 6.96
C ALA A 17 -1.34 12.49 8.04
N GLY A 18 -2.36 11.71 7.71
CA GLY A 18 -2.86 10.67 8.58
C GLY A 18 -1.72 9.70 8.89
N CYS A 19 -1.47 9.46 10.17
CA CYS A 19 -0.60 8.37 10.61
C CYS A 19 -1.12 7.07 10.00
N GLN A 20 -0.50 6.62 8.92
CA GLN A 20 -0.73 5.28 8.41
C GLN A 20 -0.10 4.30 9.41
N PRO A 21 -0.77 3.17 9.71
CA PRO A 21 -0.18 2.10 10.49
C PRO A 21 1.18 1.68 9.92
N ALA A 22 2.05 1.16 10.77
CA ALA A 22 3.34 0.63 10.32
C ALA A 22 3.11 -0.44 9.22
N PRO A 23 3.92 -0.43 8.13
CA PRO A 23 3.80 -1.42 7.08
C PRO A 23 3.93 -2.85 7.61
N ARG A 24 2.93 -3.68 7.34
CA ARG A 24 2.96 -5.10 7.71
C ARG A 24 4.01 -5.86 6.90
N SER A 25 4.58 -6.90 7.51
CA SER A 25 5.67 -7.67 6.92
C SER A 25 5.21 -8.58 5.79
N VAL A 26 6.17 -9.08 4.99
CA VAL A 26 5.91 -10.13 4.00
C VAL A 26 5.34 -11.39 4.67
N SER A 27 5.90 -11.79 5.83
CA SER A 27 5.43 -12.98 6.57
C SER A 27 4.00 -12.86 7.06
N TYR A 28 3.53 -11.66 7.39
CA TYR A 28 2.13 -11.41 7.70
C TYR A 28 1.25 -11.75 6.50
N PHE A 29 1.61 -11.25 5.31
CA PHE A 29 0.84 -11.49 4.09
C PHE A 29 0.93 -12.93 3.58
N ASP A 30 2.02 -13.63 3.88
CA ASP A 30 2.13 -15.08 3.64
C ASP A 30 1.08 -15.86 4.44
N ALA A 31 0.85 -15.47 5.70
CA ALA A 31 -0.16 -16.09 6.57
C ALA A 31 -1.59 -15.60 6.30
N ASN A 32 -1.75 -14.40 5.71
CA ASN A 32 -3.04 -13.73 5.51
C ASN A 32 -3.28 -13.38 4.04
N PRO A 33 -3.54 -14.37 3.16
CA PRO A 33 -3.66 -14.15 1.71
C PRO A 33 -4.86 -13.29 1.31
N SER A 34 -5.97 -13.34 2.07
CA SER A 34 -7.14 -12.50 1.82
C SER A 34 -6.82 -11.03 2.04
N GLU A 35 -6.12 -10.70 3.13
CA GLU A 35 -5.68 -9.34 3.41
C GLU A 35 -4.64 -8.85 2.41
N ARG A 36 -3.72 -9.73 1.99
CA ARG A 36 -2.78 -9.42 0.90
C ARG A 36 -3.53 -8.97 -0.36
N SER A 37 -4.61 -9.66 -0.73
CA SER A 37 -5.44 -9.29 -1.89
C SER A 37 -6.07 -7.91 -1.71
N THR A 38 -6.67 -7.64 -0.55
CA THR A 38 -7.29 -6.34 -0.25
C THR A 38 -6.26 -5.20 -0.32
N VAL A 39 -5.08 -5.40 0.28
CA VAL A 39 -3.99 -4.40 0.25
C VAL A 39 -3.53 -4.14 -1.18
N LEU A 40 -3.32 -5.18 -1.99
CA LEU A 40 -2.91 -5.01 -3.39
C LEU A 40 -3.96 -4.23 -4.21
N SER A 41 -5.25 -4.48 -3.99
CA SER A 41 -6.33 -3.69 -4.60
C SER A 41 -6.25 -2.21 -4.18
N ASN A 42 -6.00 -1.95 -2.90
CA ASN A 42 -5.84 -0.58 -2.41
C ASN A 42 -4.54 0.09 -2.91
N CYS A 43 -3.50 -0.70 -3.23
CA CYS A 43 -2.29 -0.19 -3.85
C CYS A 43 -2.52 0.27 -5.29
N GLN A 44 -3.40 -0.42 -6.04
CA GLN A 44 -3.74 -0.04 -7.42
C GLN A 44 -4.52 1.27 -7.48
N THR A 45 -5.44 1.49 -6.54
CA THR A 45 -6.22 2.72 -6.42
C THR A 45 -5.42 3.88 -5.82
N GLY A 46 -4.23 3.60 -5.29
CA GLY A 46 -3.34 4.58 -4.67
C GLY A 46 -3.70 4.94 -3.22
N SER A 47 -4.71 4.28 -2.64
CA SER A 47 -5.10 4.42 -1.23
C SER A 47 -4.05 3.86 -0.26
N HIS A 48 -3.25 2.89 -0.69
CA HIS A 48 -2.03 2.45 -0.01
C HIS A 48 -0.82 2.66 -0.92
N ARG A 49 0.32 3.06 -0.36
CA ARG A 49 1.57 3.27 -1.10
C ARG A 49 2.77 2.84 -0.25
N GLY A 50 3.92 2.72 -0.89
CA GLY A 50 5.19 2.49 -0.21
C GLY A 50 5.39 1.05 0.25
N THR A 51 6.00 0.87 1.43
CA THR A 51 6.51 -0.42 1.88
C THR A 51 5.44 -1.48 2.06
N GLU A 52 4.21 -1.12 2.42
CA GLU A 52 3.14 -2.10 2.60
C GLU A 52 2.76 -2.78 1.27
N CYS A 53 2.67 -1.99 0.19
CA CYS A 53 2.45 -2.51 -1.17
C CYS A 53 3.61 -3.40 -1.63
N LYS A 54 4.85 -2.98 -1.36
CA LYS A 54 6.05 -3.78 -1.68
C LYS A 54 6.04 -5.13 -0.96
N ASN A 55 5.67 -5.14 0.32
CA ASN A 55 5.62 -6.36 1.13
C ASN A 55 4.51 -7.31 0.67
N ALA A 56 3.33 -6.78 0.36
CA ALA A 56 2.22 -7.57 -0.19
C ALA A 56 2.56 -8.17 -1.56
N GLN A 57 3.24 -7.41 -2.41
CA GLN A 57 3.70 -7.88 -3.72
C GLN A 57 4.78 -8.96 -3.59
N ALA A 58 5.79 -8.75 -2.74
CA ALA A 58 6.84 -9.74 -2.49
C ALA A 58 6.29 -11.08 -1.97
N SER A 59 5.24 -11.04 -1.12
CA SER A 59 4.54 -12.26 -0.69
C SER A 59 3.87 -13.00 -1.85
N THR A 60 3.28 -12.27 -2.81
CA THR A 60 2.69 -12.87 -4.03
C THR A 60 3.75 -13.54 -4.90
N GLU A 61 4.88 -12.87 -5.12
CA GLU A 61 6.00 -13.43 -5.90
C GLU A 61 6.58 -14.69 -5.23
N LYS A 62 6.73 -14.68 -3.91
CA LYS A 62 7.18 -15.84 -3.14
C LYS A 62 6.22 -17.02 -3.31
N ALA A 63 4.91 -16.79 -3.20
CA ALA A 63 3.89 -17.83 -3.38
C ALA A 63 3.92 -18.41 -4.80
N SER A 64 4.07 -17.56 -5.82
CA SER A 64 4.20 -17.98 -7.22
C SER A 64 5.44 -18.86 -7.43
N LYS A 65 6.61 -18.42 -6.94
CA LYS A 65 7.86 -19.20 -7.00
C LYS A 65 7.72 -20.56 -6.33
N LEU A 66 7.11 -20.62 -5.15
CA LEU A 66 6.88 -21.88 -4.45
C LEU A 66 5.96 -22.82 -5.25
N LYS A 67 4.89 -22.27 -5.84
CA LYS A 67 4.01 -23.04 -6.72
C LYS A 67 4.79 -23.62 -7.90
N THR A 68 5.53 -22.80 -8.63
CA THR A 68 6.34 -23.25 -9.78
C THR A 68 7.33 -24.35 -9.39
N MET A 69 8.03 -24.21 -8.27
CA MET A 69 8.96 -25.25 -7.80
C MET A 69 8.24 -26.55 -7.43
N ASN A 70 7.04 -26.46 -6.85
CA ASN A 70 6.25 -27.64 -6.51
C ASN A 70 5.71 -28.33 -7.76
N ASP A 71 5.30 -27.57 -8.77
CA ASP A 71 4.86 -28.11 -10.05
C ASP A 71 6.00 -28.89 -10.72
N TYR A 72 7.19 -28.27 -10.83
CA TYR A 72 8.40 -28.93 -11.36
C TYR A 72 8.76 -30.22 -10.59
N ARG A 73 8.70 -30.19 -9.25
CA ARG A 73 8.99 -31.38 -8.42
C ARG A 73 8.00 -32.52 -8.64
N ARG A 74 6.74 -32.20 -8.95
CA ARG A 74 5.67 -33.18 -9.17
C ARG A 74 5.66 -33.76 -10.58
N GLY A 75 6.62 -33.37 -11.43
CA GLY A 75 6.69 -33.84 -12.82
C GLY A 75 5.60 -33.23 -13.71
N PHE A 76 5.14 -32.02 -13.36
CA PHE A 76 4.53 -31.15 -14.38
C PHE A 76 5.61 -30.63 -15.32
#